data_AF-A0A4Q5YUN9-F1
#
_entry.id   AF-A0A4Q5YUN9-F1
#
_cell.length_a   1.000
_cell.length_b   1.000
_cell.length_c   1.000
_cell.angle_alpha   90.00
_cell.angle_beta   90.00
_cell.angle_gamma   90.00
#
_symmetry.space_group_name_H-M   'P 1'
#
loop_
_entity.id
_entity.type
_entity.pdbx_description
1 polymer ?
#
loop_
_entity_poly.entity_id
_entity_poly.type
_entity_poly.pdbx_seq_one_letter_code
_entity_poly.pdbx_strand_id
1 'polypeptide(L)'
;MNQEIPRALFIGNGINRVAPTAVSWGSLLENLSQKFNVDIDLQNDLKPFPLAFEEMLIGQKETNPNDMLKGMKQHIGHILTEATPHPSQLELHAKIMECGISEIITTNYDYNLERSIISDFDSQKKQLALNNQESKHSLYRGYWVEGITVRHIHGEIEHNRKISGTNN
;
A
#
# COMPACT_ATOMS: atom_id res chain seq x y z
N MET A 1 -36.03 9.27 16.04
CA MET A 1 -34.56 9.26 15.92
C MET A 1 -34.23 8.85 14.50
N ASN A 2 -33.73 9.76 13.66
CA ASN A 2 -33.18 9.36 12.37
C ASN A 2 -31.88 8.62 12.67
N GLN A 3 -31.82 7.33 12.35
CA GLN A 3 -30.55 6.63 12.29
C GLN A 3 -29.75 7.24 11.14
N GLU A 4 -28.61 7.87 11.43
CA GLU A 4 -27.66 8.23 10.39
C GLU A 4 -27.21 6.97 9.66
N ILE A 5 -27.31 6.98 8.34
CA ILE A 5 -26.80 5.89 7.51
C ILE A 5 -25.28 5.95 7.59
N PRO A 6 -24.60 4.88 8.02
CA PRO A 6 -23.14 4.87 8.06
C PRO A 6 -22.60 5.07 6.64
N ARG A 7 -21.70 6.03 6.50
CA ARG A 7 -21.03 6.36 5.24
C ARG A 7 -19.62 5.79 5.26
N ALA A 8 -19.20 5.23 4.14
CA ALA A 8 -17.83 4.77 3.95
C ALA A 8 -17.25 5.41 2.69
N LEU A 9 -15.95 5.71 2.72
CA LEU A 9 -15.22 6.22 1.57
C LEU A 9 -14.28 5.14 1.03
N PHE A 10 -14.39 4.85 -0.26
CA PHE A 10 -13.49 3.91 -0.93
C PHE A 10 -12.43 4.68 -1.73
N ILE A 11 -11.16 4.44 -1.40
CA ILE A 11 -10.03 5.23 -1.86
C ILE A 11 -8.99 4.34 -2.54
N GLY A 12 -8.66 4.67 -3.79
CA GLY A 12 -7.54 4.06 -4.50
C GLY A 12 -6.29 4.94 -4.54
N ASN A 13 -5.27 4.46 -5.24
CA ASN A 13 -3.94 5.11 -5.30
C ASN A 13 -3.96 6.47 -6.04
N GLY A 14 -5.09 6.87 -6.63
CA GLY A 14 -5.25 8.18 -7.26
C GLY A 14 -4.90 9.33 -6.33
N ILE A 15 -5.26 9.25 -5.04
CA ILE A 15 -4.93 10.30 -4.06
C ILE A 15 -3.42 10.42 -3.79
N ASN A 16 -2.64 9.36 -4.03
CA ASN A 16 -1.19 9.41 -3.91
C ASN A 16 -0.51 10.09 -5.10
N ARG A 17 -1.25 10.33 -6.19
CA ARG A 17 -0.72 10.92 -7.44
C ARG A 17 -0.81 12.44 -7.51
N VAL A 18 -1.30 13.09 -6.46
CA VAL A 18 -1.47 14.55 -6.41
C VAL A 18 -0.15 15.31 -6.23
N ALA A 19 0.91 14.61 -5.84
CA ALA A 19 2.24 15.19 -5.63
C ALA A 19 3.18 14.91 -6.82
N PRO A 20 4.10 15.84 -7.15
CA PRO A 20 5.13 15.62 -8.16
C PRO A 20 6.06 14.43 -7.86
N THR A 21 6.22 14.09 -6.59
CA THR A 21 7.06 12.96 -6.13
C THR A 21 6.34 11.61 -6.21
N ALA A 22 5.11 11.56 -6.72
CA ALA A 22 4.34 10.33 -6.81
C ALA A 22 5.01 9.31 -7.74
N VAL A 23 5.19 8.09 -7.24
CA VAL A 23 5.70 6.98 -8.04
C VAL A 23 4.66 6.58 -9.07
N SER A 24 5.00 6.75 -10.35
CA SER A 24 4.16 6.28 -11.46
C SER A 24 4.37 4.78 -11.69
N TRP A 25 3.37 4.09 -12.23
CA TRP A 25 3.50 2.68 -12.61
C TRP A 25 4.60 2.43 -13.65
N GLY A 26 4.76 3.32 -14.64
CA GLY A 26 5.81 3.20 -15.64
C GLY A 26 7.19 3.26 -15.00
N SER A 27 7.43 4.28 -14.18
CA SER A 27 8.70 4.45 -13.45
C SER A 27 8.99 3.28 -12.49
N LEU A 28 7.95 2.73 -11.86
CA LEU A 28 8.07 1.55 -11.00
C LEU A 28 8.51 0.31 -11.79
N LEU A 29 7.87 0.05 -12.94
CA LEU A 29 8.20 -1.10 -13.77
C LEU A 29 9.58 -0.95 -14.43
N GLU A 30 9.97 0.24 -14.86
CA GLU A 30 11.33 0.52 -15.34
C GLU A 30 12.38 0.25 -14.26
N ASN A 31 12.11 0.66 -13.02
CA ASN A 31 13.03 0.39 -11.91
C ASN A 31 13.16 -1.10 -11.61
N LEU A 32 12.04 -1.84 -11.66
CA LEU A 32 12.03 -3.28 -11.50
C LEU A 32 12.77 -3.98 -12.64
N SER A 33 12.63 -3.53 -13.89
CA SER A 33 13.23 -4.18 -15.05
C SER A 33 14.75 -4.08 -14.97
N GLN A 34 15.26 -2.91 -14.57
CA GLN A 34 16.67 -2.68 -14.29
C GLN A 34 17.16 -3.50 -13.10
N LYS A 35 16.43 -3.50 -11.97
CA LYS A 35 16.84 -4.19 -10.74
C LYS A 35 16.95 -5.70 -10.91
N PHE A 36 16.01 -6.29 -11.63
CA PHE A 36 15.94 -7.75 -11.84
C PHE A 36 16.57 -8.17 -13.17
N ASN A 37 17.11 -7.25 -13.96
CA ASN A 37 17.71 -7.51 -15.28
C ASN A 37 16.74 -8.27 -16.20
N VAL A 38 15.51 -7.76 -16.33
CA VAL A 38 14.49 -8.30 -17.22
C VAL A 38 14.25 -7.31 -18.35
N ASP A 39 14.28 -7.80 -19.59
CA ASP A 39 13.96 -6.97 -20.77
C ASP A 39 12.44 -6.99 -21.01
N ILE A 40 11.80 -5.82 -20.93
CA ILE A 40 10.36 -5.65 -21.12
C ILE A 40 10.09 -4.37 -21.89
N ASP A 41 9.29 -4.50 -22.94
CA ASP A 41 8.79 -3.34 -23.69
C ASP A 41 7.68 -2.61 -22.92
N LEU A 42 8.03 -1.54 -22.22
CA LEU A 42 7.06 -0.68 -21.51
C LEU A 42 6.43 0.41 -22.39
N GLN A 43 6.83 0.50 -23.67
CA GLN A 43 6.33 1.49 -24.63
C GLN A 43 5.21 0.94 -25.52
N ASN A 44 4.86 -0.34 -25.36
CA ASN A 44 3.77 -0.97 -26.08
C ASN A 44 2.40 -0.56 -25.52
N ASP A 45 1.68 0.30 -26.26
CA ASP A 45 0.33 0.76 -25.92
C ASP A 45 -0.70 -0.37 -25.76
N LEU A 46 -0.48 -1.53 -26.40
CA LEU A 46 -1.35 -2.70 -26.27
C LEU A 46 -1.02 -3.57 -25.04
N LYS A 47 0.08 -3.28 -24.33
CA LYS A 47 0.52 -4.03 -23.16
C LYS A 47 0.29 -3.20 -21.88
N PRO A 48 -0.89 -3.31 -21.24
CA PRO A 48 -1.13 -2.64 -19.98
C PRO A 48 -0.15 -3.11 -18.90
N PHE A 49 0.16 -2.22 -17.95
CA PHE A 49 1.16 -2.46 -16.90
C PHE A 49 1.00 -3.76 -16.10
N PRO A 50 -0.22 -4.26 -15.79
CA PRO A 50 -0.36 -5.59 -15.19
C PRO A 50 0.24 -6.71 -16.03
N LEU A 51 0.05 -6.69 -17.37
CA LEU A 51 0.64 -7.69 -18.25
C LEU A 51 2.16 -7.56 -18.33
N ALA A 52 2.70 -6.34 -18.35
CA ALA A 52 4.14 -6.12 -18.28
C ALA A 52 4.74 -6.65 -16.97
N PHE A 53 4.05 -6.48 -15.85
CA PHE A 53 4.47 -7.06 -14.57
C PHE A 53 4.42 -8.60 -14.58
N GLU A 54 3.40 -9.20 -15.20
CA GLU A 54 3.30 -10.65 -15.34
C GLU A 54 4.40 -11.22 -16.25
N GLU A 55 4.68 -10.56 -17.38
CA GLU A 55 5.80 -10.90 -18.28
C GLU A 55 7.13 -10.93 -17.54
N MET A 56 7.33 -9.97 -16.65
CA MET A 56 8.46 -9.88 -15.72
C MET A 56 8.66 -11.15 -14.90
N LEU A 57 7.57 -11.68 -14.34
CA LEU A 57 7.60 -12.86 -13.47
C LEU A 57 7.94 -14.15 -14.21
N ILE A 58 7.56 -14.24 -15.49
CA ILE A 58 7.73 -15.44 -16.33
C ILE A 58 8.97 -15.39 -17.23
N GLY A 59 9.53 -14.19 -17.47
CA GLY A 59 10.61 -13.97 -18.42
C GLY A 59 11.95 -14.59 -18.02
N GLN A 60 12.14 -14.92 -16.74
CA GLN A 60 13.39 -15.51 -16.25
C GLN A 60 13.31 -17.02 -16.06
N LYS A 61 13.91 -17.74 -17.01
CA LYS A 61 13.89 -19.21 -17.09
C LYS A 61 14.54 -19.93 -15.91
N GLU A 62 15.49 -19.29 -15.22
CA GLU A 62 16.29 -19.93 -14.16
C GLU A 62 15.83 -19.57 -12.74
N THR A 63 14.87 -18.65 -12.59
CA THR A 63 14.39 -18.21 -11.28
C THR A 63 12.99 -18.77 -11.02
N ASN A 64 12.74 -19.31 -9.83
CA ASN A 64 11.40 -19.70 -9.43
C ASN A 64 10.49 -18.45 -9.43
N PRO A 65 9.35 -18.45 -10.13
CA PRO A 65 8.45 -17.30 -10.20
C PRO A 65 7.99 -16.78 -8.82
N ASN A 66 7.88 -17.66 -7.82
CA ASN A 66 7.52 -17.25 -6.46
C ASN A 66 8.64 -16.47 -5.76
N ASP A 67 9.90 -16.82 -5.99
CA ASP A 67 11.05 -16.11 -5.42
C ASP A 67 11.22 -14.75 -6.09
N MET A 68 11.03 -14.69 -7.41
CA MET A 68 10.99 -13.45 -8.16
C MET A 68 9.86 -12.52 -7.68
N LEU A 69 8.64 -13.05 -7.55
CA LEU A 69 7.50 -12.29 -7.01
C LEU A 69 7.77 -11.74 -5.62
N LYS A 70 8.40 -12.55 -4.76
CA LYS A 70 8.78 -12.14 -3.40
C LYS A 70 9.82 -11.01 -3.44
N GLY A 71 10.86 -11.15 -4.25
CA GLY A 71 11.89 -10.12 -4.42
C GLY A 71 11.33 -8.81 -4.96
N MET A 72 10.50 -8.88 -6.02
CA MET A 72 9.86 -7.70 -6.60
C MET A 72 8.95 -7.00 -5.59
N LYS A 73 8.15 -7.74 -4.81
CA LYS A 73 7.30 -7.16 -3.75
C LYS A 73 8.13 -6.47 -2.66
N GLN A 74 9.24 -7.06 -2.25
CA GLN A 74 10.15 -6.43 -1.27
C GLN A 74 10.75 -5.14 -1.82
N HIS A 75 11.15 -5.14 -3.10
CA HIS A 75 11.71 -3.96 -3.76
C HIS A 75 10.67 -2.85 -3.95
N ILE A 76 9.44 -3.19 -4.37
CA ILE A 76 8.31 -2.24 -4.42
C ILE A 76 8.05 -1.65 -3.04
N GLY A 77 8.03 -2.49 -2.00
CA GLY A 77 7.89 -2.04 -0.62
C GLY A 77 8.97 -1.04 -0.24
N HIS A 78 10.23 -1.32 -0.59
CA HIS A 78 11.34 -0.41 -0.32
C HIS A 78 11.15 0.97 -1.00
N ILE A 79 10.84 1.00 -2.30
CA ILE A 79 10.57 2.24 -3.05
C ILE A 79 9.45 3.05 -2.38
N LEU A 80 8.36 2.38 -2.00
CA LEU A 80 7.21 3.03 -1.38
C LEU A 80 7.48 3.49 0.06
N THR A 81 8.36 2.81 0.81
CA THR A 81 8.77 3.25 2.17
C THR A 81 9.76 4.42 2.13
N GLU A 82 10.67 4.45 1.17
CA GLU A 82 11.67 5.52 1.04
C GLU A 82 11.07 6.80 0.45
N ALA A 83 9.97 6.67 -0.31
CA ALA A 83 9.20 7.79 -0.78
C ALA A 83 8.59 8.54 0.42
N THR A 84 9.25 9.62 0.85
CA THR A 84 8.68 10.53 1.84
C THR A 84 7.45 11.20 1.20
N PRO A 85 6.26 11.12 1.83
CA PRO A 85 5.07 11.74 1.28
C PRO A 85 5.27 13.25 1.18
N HIS A 86 4.88 13.83 0.05
CA HIS A 86 5.00 15.27 -0.16
C HIS A 86 4.05 16.03 0.80
N PRO A 87 4.39 17.23 1.29
CA PRO A 87 3.52 17.98 2.20
C PRO A 87 2.08 18.17 1.67
N SER A 88 1.93 18.47 0.38
CA SER A 88 0.59 18.63 -0.24
C SER A 88 -0.20 17.31 -0.32
N GLN A 89 0.49 16.18 -0.43
CA GLN A 89 -0.15 14.87 -0.36
C GLN A 89 -0.66 14.65 1.05
N LEU A 90 0.17 14.88 2.07
CA LEU A 90 -0.21 14.70 3.47
C LEU A 90 -1.38 15.60 3.88
N GLU A 91 -1.41 16.84 3.41
CA GLU A 91 -2.52 17.78 3.64
C GLU A 91 -3.85 17.25 3.05
N LEU A 92 -3.82 16.68 1.84
CA LEU A 92 -5.02 16.06 1.26
C LEU A 92 -5.50 14.86 2.08
N HIS A 93 -4.57 14.02 2.55
CA HIS A 93 -4.90 12.86 3.38
C HIS A 93 -5.54 13.31 4.71
N ALA A 94 -5.01 14.35 5.35
CA ALA A 94 -5.58 14.91 6.58
C ALA A 94 -7.02 15.41 6.34
N LYS A 95 -7.26 16.16 5.26
CA LYS A 95 -8.61 16.63 4.89
C LYS A 95 -9.58 15.48 4.64
N ILE A 96 -9.11 14.37 4.06
CA ILE A 96 -9.92 13.16 3.87
C ILE A 96 -10.27 12.54 5.22
N MET A 97 -9.30 12.41 6.12
CA MET A 97 -9.54 11.86 7.46
C MET A 97 -10.50 12.75 8.26
N GLU A 98 -10.44 14.07 8.11
CA GLU A 98 -11.28 15.03 8.83
C GLU A 98 -12.67 15.26 8.19
N CYS A 99 -13.02 14.59 7.09
CA CYS A 99 -14.25 14.87 6.35
C CYS A 99 -15.57 14.39 7.02
N GLY A 100 -15.48 13.87 8.25
CA GLY A 100 -16.63 13.37 9.01
C GLY A 100 -17.10 11.97 8.62
N ILE A 101 -16.23 11.17 7.97
CA ILE A 101 -16.47 9.77 7.64
C ILE A 101 -15.70 8.89 8.63
N SER A 102 -16.39 7.93 9.26
CA SER A 102 -15.78 7.05 10.27
C SER A 102 -15.19 5.76 9.69
N GLU A 103 -15.43 5.46 8.42
CA GLU A 103 -14.95 4.23 7.75
C GLU A 103 -14.32 4.56 6.39
N ILE A 104 -13.04 4.28 6.26
CA ILE A 104 -12.29 4.37 5.01
C ILE A 104 -11.86 2.97 4.60
N ILE A 105 -12.08 2.65 3.34
CA ILE A 105 -11.61 1.43 2.70
C ILE A 105 -10.58 1.84 1.67
N THR A 106 -9.41 1.22 1.65
CA THR A 106 -8.36 1.55 0.69
C THR A 106 -7.69 0.33 0.08
N THR A 107 -7.33 0.48 -1.20
CA THR A 107 -6.46 -0.46 -1.93
C THR A 107 -4.98 -0.07 -1.83
N ASN A 108 -4.65 1.03 -1.14
CA ASN A 108 -3.29 1.52 -1.02
C ASN A 108 -2.50 0.68 -0.02
N TYR A 109 -1.22 0.45 -0.33
CA TYR A 109 -0.33 -0.32 0.53
C TYR A 109 0.37 0.53 1.60
N ASP A 110 0.56 1.83 1.33
CA ASP A 110 1.20 2.77 2.26
C ASP A 110 0.27 3.19 3.42
N TYR A 111 0.83 3.94 4.37
CA TYR A 111 0.15 4.43 5.57
C TYR A 111 -0.04 5.95 5.56
N ASN A 112 -0.17 6.58 4.38
CA ASN A 112 -0.22 8.04 4.31
C ASN A 112 -1.50 8.63 4.92
N LEU A 113 -2.61 7.88 4.94
CA LEU A 113 -3.84 8.30 5.62
C LEU A 113 -3.61 8.40 7.12
N GLU A 114 -3.03 7.36 7.71
CA GLU A 114 -2.76 7.28 9.15
C GLU A 114 -1.67 8.26 9.58
N ARG A 115 -0.59 8.35 8.81
CA ARG A 115 0.52 9.30 9.05
C ARG A 115 0.09 10.76 8.95
N SER A 116 -1.01 11.06 8.24
CA SER A 116 -1.53 12.43 8.15
C SER A 116 -2.12 12.94 9.46
N ILE A 117 -2.51 12.03 10.35
CA ILE A 117 -3.09 12.35 11.66
C ILE A 117 -2.11 12.05 12.79
N ILE A 118 -1.39 10.92 12.70
CA ILE A 118 -0.44 10.49 13.73
C ILE A 118 0.98 10.57 13.16
N SER A 119 1.73 11.59 13.57
CA SER A 119 3.09 11.83 13.06
C SER A 119 4.06 10.69 13.36
N ASP A 120 3.86 9.97 14.46
CA ASP A 120 4.66 8.79 14.87
C ASP A 120 3.87 7.47 14.67
N PHE A 121 3.06 7.41 13.61
CA PHE A 121 2.21 6.26 13.33
C PHE A 121 3.00 4.96 13.27
N ASP A 122 4.18 4.96 12.65
CA ASP A 122 4.97 3.73 12.44
C ASP A 122 5.39 3.05 13.75
N SER A 123 5.65 3.83 14.81
CA SER A 123 5.94 3.33 16.16
C SER A 123 4.70 2.81 16.88
N GLN A 124 3.52 3.40 16.60
CA GLN A 124 2.26 3.11 17.29
C GLN A 124 1.37 2.09 16.57
N LYS A 125 1.63 1.79 15.30
CA LYS A 125 0.77 0.99 14.41
C LYS A 125 0.30 -0.33 15.03
N LYS A 126 1.14 -1.02 15.80
CA LYS A 126 0.77 -2.30 16.44
C LYS A 126 -0.33 -2.15 17.48
N GLN A 127 -0.40 -1.01 18.15
CA GLN A 127 -1.42 -0.72 19.14
C GLN A 127 -2.72 -0.25 18.48
N LEU A 128 -2.59 0.48 17.37
CA LEU A 128 -3.71 1.03 16.58
C LEU A 128 -4.36 0.00 15.66
N ALA A 129 -3.71 -1.14 15.43
CA ALA A 129 -4.20 -2.20 14.56
C ALA A 129 -5.51 -2.80 15.10
N LEU A 130 -6.52 -2.90 14.22
CA LEU A 130 -7.82 -3.51 14.52
C LEU A 130 -7.69 -5.01 14.83
N ASN A 131 -6.71 -5.67 14.22
CA ASN A 131 -6.39 -7.07 14.47
C ASN A 131 -4.87 -7.29 14.49
N ASN A 132 -4.41 -7.90 15.58
CA ASN A 132 -3.00 -8.23 15.83
C ASN A 132 -2.64 -9.68 15.50
N GLN A 133 -3.65 -10.50 15.18
CA GLN A 133 -3.50 -11.90 14.79
C GLN A 133 -4.01 -12.06 13.36
N GLU A 134 -3.13 -11.83 12.37
CA GLU A 134 -3.54 -11.89 10.96
C GLU A 134 -2.75 -12.90 10.14
N SER A 135 -3.47 -13.60 9.26
CA SER A 135 -2.94 -14.45 8.20
C SER A 135 -2.90 -13.70 6.86
N LYS A 136 -2.21 -14.29 5.89
CA LYS A 136 -2.20 -13.83 4.50
C LYS A 136 -3.65 -13.80 3.98
N HIS A 137 -4.08 -12.67 3.42
CA HIS A 137 -5.45 -12.41 2.90
C HIS A 137 -6.54 -12.03 3.94
N SER A 138 -6.17 -11.42 5.08
CA SER A 138 -7.16 -10.91 6.04
C SER A 138 -8.07 -9.83 5.43
N LEU A 139 -9.39 -10.05 5.52
CA LEU A 139 -10.42 -9.06 5.18
C LEU A 139 -10.58 -7.96 6.25
N TYR A 140 -9.95 -8.14 7.41
CA TYR A 140 -10.09 -7.28 8.59
C TYR A 140 -8.85 -6.42 8.85
N ARG A 141 -7.91 -6.37 7.88
CA ARG A 141 -6.70 -5.57 8.02
C ARG A 141 -7.04 -4.10 8.04
N GLY A 142 -6.69 -3.43 9.11
CA GLY A 142 -6.90 -2.00 9.26
C GLY A 142 -6.43 -1.44 10.60
N TYR A 143 -6.62 -0.14 10.74
CA TYR A 143 -6.22 0.66 11.89
C TYR A 143 -7.39 1.50 12.39
N TRP A 144 -7.43 1.73 13.69
CA TRP A 144 -8.26 2.75 14.31
C TRP A 144 -7.41 3.98 14.60
N VAL A 145 -7.77 5.12 14.00
CA VAL A 145 -7.03 6.38 14.07
C VAL A 145 -8.01 7.49 14.41
N GLU A 146 -7.93 8.04 15.62
CA GLU A 146 -8.74 9.18 16.08
C GLU A 146 -10.26 9.04 15.79
N GLY A 147 -10.82 7.85 16.03
CA GLY A 147 -12.25 7.58 15.79
C GLY A 147 -12.61 7.15 14.36
N ILE A 148 -11.62 7.01 13.47
CA ILE A 148 -11.79 6.57 12.08
C ILE A 148 -11.18 5.19 11.91
N THR A 149 -11.92 4.29 11.28
CA THR A 149 -11.40 2.99 10.83
C THR A 149 -10.84 3.12 9.42
N VAL A 150 -9.57 2.77 9.22
CA VAL A 150 -8.95 2.67 7.88
C VAL A 150 -8.66 1.19 7.57
N ARG A 151 -9.26 0.66 6.49
CA ARG A 151 -9.14 -0.77 6.09
C ARG A 151 -8.31 -0.93 4.84
N HIS A 152 -7.25 -1.73 4.90
CA HIS A 152 -6.37 -2.04 3.78
C HIS A 152 -6.73 -3.38 3.13
N ILE A 153 -7.69 -3.37 2.22
CA ILE A 153 -8.27 -4.60 1.66
C ILE A 153 -7.32 -5.34 0.70
N HIS A 154 -6.28 -4.68 0.18
CA HIS A 154 -5.24 -5.30 -0.65
C HIS A 154 -4.00 -5.73 0.14
N GLY A 155 -4.03 -5.57 1.47
CA GLY A 155 -2.86 -5.69 2.32
C GLY A 155 -2.13 -4.35 2.48
N GLU A 156 -1.03 -4.40 3.21
CA GLU A 156 -0.20 -3.24 3.56
C GLU A 156 1.26 -3.50 3.18
N ILE A 157 2.04 -2.43 3.09
CA ILE A 157 3.45 -2.43 2.70
C ILE A 157 4.29 -3.34 3.61
N GLU A 158 3.98 -3.38 4.90
CA GLU A 158 4.55 -4.32 5.84
C GLU A 158 3.71 -5.60 5.92
N HIS A 159 3.90 -6.48 4.93
CA HIS A 159 3.12 -7.70 4.79
C HIS A 159 3.24 -8.66 5.99
N ASN A 160 4.37 -8.60 6.72
CA ASN A 160 4.67 -9.47 7.84
C ASN A 160 4.54 -8.75 9.19
N ARG A 161 3.32 -8.70 9.73
CA ARG A 161 3.16 -8.67 11.19
C ARG A 161 3.56 -10.05 11.71
N LYS A 162 4.86 -10.37 11.72
CA LYS A 162 5.33 -11.55 12.46
C LYS A 162 4.94 -11.32 13.91
N ILE A 163 4.09 -12.19 14.45
CA ILE A 163 3.94 -12.34 15.88
C ILE A 163 5.33 -12.71 16.39
N SER A 164 6.01 -11.75 17.01
CA SER A 164 7.06 -12.08 17.97
C SER A 164 6.34 -12.64 19.21
N GLY A 165 6.01 -13.92 19.15
CA GLY A 165 5.62 -14.75 20.28
C GLY A 165 6.52 -15.98 20.21
N THR A 166 7.11 -16.50 21.27
CA THR A 166 6.83 -16.37 22.70
C THR A 166 8.11 -16.83 23.39
N ASN A 167 8.71 -16.01 24.25
CA ASN A 167 9.62 -16.55 25.26
C ASN A 167 8.73 -17.06 26.40
N ASN A 168 8.40 -18.36 26.35
CA ASN A 168 8.11 -19.14 27.54
C ASN A 168 9.40 -19.80 28.00
#